data_AF-A0A3A5WCX9-F1
#
_entry.id   AF-A0A3A5WCX9-F1
#
_cell.length_a   1.000
_cell.length_b   1.000
_cell.length_c   1.000
_cell.angle_alpha   90.00
_cell.angle_beta   90.00
_cell.angle_gamma   90.00
#
_symmetry.space_group_name_H-M   'P 1'
#
loop_
_entity.id
_entity.type
_entity.pdbx_description
1 polymer ?
#
loop_
_entity_poly.entity_id
_entity_poly.type
_entity_poly.pdbx_seq_one_letter_code
_entity_poly.pdbx_strand_id
1 'polypeptide(L)'
;MAERTRRPPALAVFASFCLVVVGAVVWEMQSTERQAIGHWLSVTLVMAGLLLLYVASSKARGEFEEEWTEFQSSEGGRGSDPSGWTAGQTDSDLGQGQRRDAMVSSETYDGLEGPLRPSELLRAEADKRYDEVAAARWAASEANDPDLKEAGFERLGDLVAANSLTGPGPEDTFRHLSQVSEPEEP
;
A
#
# COMPACT_ATOMS: atom_id res chain seq x y z
N MET A 1 -1.72 7.86 -37.70
CA MET A 1 -1.57 9.30 -37.44
C MET A 1 -2.94 9.93 -37.37
N ALA A 2 -3.47 10.17 -36.17
CA ALA A 2 -4.73 10.87 -35.97
C ALA A 2 -4.45 12.09 -35.10
N GLU A 3 -4.51 13.25 -35.73
CA GLU A 3 -4.23 14.54 -35.10
C GLU A 3 -5.42 14.91 -34.20
N ARG A 4 -5.30 14.60 -32.90
CA ARG A 4 -6.26 15.06 -31.89
C ARG A 4 -6.11 16.56 -31.75
N THR A 5 -7.01 17.29 -32.39
CA THR A 5 -7.11 18.75 -32.32
C THR A 5 -7.17 19.21 -30.87
N ARG A 6 -6.07 19.80 -30.38
CA ARG A 6 -6.01 20.57 -29.13
C ARG A 6 -6.90 21.81 -29.28
N ARG A 7 -8.19 21.68 -28.98
CA ARG A 7 -9.03 22.87 -28.81
C ARG A 7 -8.69 23.49 -27.45
N PRO A 8 -8.40 24.81 -27.39
CA PRO A 8 -7.88 25.44 -26.19
C PRO A 8 -8.94 25.47 -25.07
N PRO A 9 -8.52 25.59 -23.80
CA PRO A 9 -9.40 25.70 -22.63
C PRO A 9 -10.28 26.96 -22.61
N ALA A 10 -10.29 27.75 -23.69
CA ALA A 10 -11.02 29.00 -23.81
C ALA A 10 -12.51 28.85 -23.46
N LEU A 11 -13.18 27.80 -23.94
CA LEU A 11 -14.60 27.57 -23.64
C LEU A 11 -14.85 27.33 -22.14
N ALA A 12 -13.94 26.63 -21.45
CA ALA A 12 -14.05 26.38 -20.01
C ALA A 12 -13.82 27.67 -19.20
N VAL A 13 -12.87 28.50 -19.63
CA VAL A 13 -12.60 29.82 -19.03
C VAL A 13 -13.79 30.76 -19.24
N PHE A 14 -14.37 30.80 -20.44
CA PHE A 14 -15.58 31.60 -20.72
C PHE A 14 -16.79 31.11 -19.93
N ALA A 15 -17.01 29.80 -19.83
CA ALA A 15 -18.10 29.24 -19.05
C ALA A 15 -17.96 29.55 -17.54
N SER A 16 -16.74 29.42 -16.99
CA SER A 16 -16.45 29.80 -15.60
C SER A 16 -16.69 31.29 -15.35
N PHE A 17 -16.21 32.16 -16.24
CA PHE A 17 -16.43 33.60 -16.14
C PHE A 17 -17.92 33.96 -16.19
N CYS A 18 -18.69 33.34 -17.09
CA CYS A 18 -20.14 33.52 -17.15
C CYS A 18 -20.84 33.11 -15.85
N LEU A 19 -20.44 31.99 -15.24
CA LEU A 19 -21.01 31.53 -13.96
C LEU A 19 -20.71 32.48 -12.80
N VAL A 20 -19.48 33.02 -12.74
CA VAL A 20 -19.09 34.00 -11.71
C VAL A 20 -19.86 35.31 -11.90
N VAL A 21 -19.99 35.80 -13.13
CA VAL A 21 -20.73 37.03 -13.43
C VAL A 21 -22.22 36.86 -13.14
N VAL A 22 -22.83 35.74 -13.54
CA VAL A 22 -24.24 35.45 -13.23
C VAL A 22 -24.46 35.32 -11.72
N GLY A 23 -23.57 34.64 -11.00
CA GLY A 23 -23.64 34.53 -9.54
C GLY A 23 -23.56 35.89 -8.84
N ALA A 24 -22.66 36.78 -9.30
CA ALA A 24 -22.51 38.13 -8.76
C ALA A 24 -23.73 39.03 -9.04
N VAL A 25 -24.29 38.95 -10.26
CA VAL A 25 -25.52 39.70 -10.61
C VAL A 25 -26.72 39.22 -9.79
N VAL A 26 -26.87 37.91 -9.61
CA VAL A 26 -27.94 37.34 -8.77
C VAL A 26 -27.77 37.74 -7.30
N TRP A 27 -26.54 37.78 -6.78
CA TRP A 27 -26.25 38.26 -5.43
C TRP A 27 -26.66 39.73 -5.23
N GLU A 28 -26.31 40.60 -6.18
CA GLU A 28 -26.66 42.03 -6.14
C GLU A 28 -28.19 42.22 -6.23
N MET A 29 -28.85 41.48 -7.11
CA MET A 29 -30.30 41.55 -7.34
C MET A 29 -31.13 41.00 -6.16
N GLN A 30 -30.55 40.13 -5.33
CA GLN A 30 -31.19 39.58 -4.12
C GLN A 30 -30.81 40.33 -2.84
N SER A 31 -29.78 41.17 -2.86
CA SER A 31 -29.44 42.01 -1.69
C SER A 31 -30.55 43.02 -1.35
N THR A 32 -31.48 43.27 -2.28
CA THR A 32 -32.66 44.15 -2.14
C THR A 32 -33.92 43.43 -1.66
N GLU A 33 -34.04 42.11 -1.85
CA GLU A 33 -35.15 41.29 -1.33
C GLU A 33 -34.65 40.25 -0.33
N ARG A 34 -35.15 40.33 0.90
CA ARG A 34 -34.72 39.51 2.05
C ARG A 34 -35.20 38.05 1.94
N GLN A 35 -34.77 37.31 0.92
CA GLN A 35 -35.07 35.89 0.73
C GLN A 35 -33.80 35.03 0.87
N ALA A 36 -33.73 34.24 1.94
CA ALA A 36 -32.56 33.43 2.29
C ALA A 36 -32.16 32.39 1.24
N ILE A 37 -33.08 31.93 0.39
CA ILE A 37 -32.83 30.89 -0.63
C ILE A 37 -31.93 31.40 -1.75
N GLY A 38 -31.98 32.70 -2.05
CA GLY A 38 -31.20 33.30 -3.12
C GLY A 38 -29.68 33.32 -2.87
N HIS A 39 -29.29 33.64 -1.63
CA HIS A 39 -27.88 33.70 -1.24
C HIS A 39 -27.16 32.35 -1.37
N TRP A 40 -27.86 31.23 -1.15
CA TRP A 40 -27.29 29.90 -1.33
C TRP A 40 -27.07 29.56 -2.81
N LEU A 41 -27.97 29.97 -3.70
CA LEU A 41 -27.83 29.75 -5.14
C LEU A 41 -26.66 30.55 -5.74
N SER A 42 -26.48 31.79 -5.31
CA SER A 42 -25.36 32.63 -5.75
C SER A 42 -24.01 32.11 -5.23
N VAL A 43 -23.92 31.73 -3.96
CA VAL A 43 -22.69 31.12 -3.40
C VAL A 43 -22.33 29.83 -4.12
N THR A 44 -23.31 28.95 -4.39
CA THR A 44 -23.04 27.69 -5.11
C THR A 44 -22.58 27.92 -6.55
N LEU A 45 -23.17 28.89 -7.26
CA LEU A 45 -22.74 29.27 -8.61
C LEU A 45 -21.31 29.83 -8.66
N VAL A 46 -20.96 30.70 -7.71
CA VAL A 46 -19.59 31.26 -7.62
C VAL A 46 -18.57 30.17 -7.29
N MET A 47 -18.88 29.30 -6.33
CA MET A 47 -18.00 28.18 -5.96
C MET A 47 -17.83 27.17 -7.11
N ALA A 48 -18.90 26.86 -7.85
CA ALA A 48 -18.83 26.00 -9.02
C ALA A 48 -17.97 26.62 -10.14
N GLY A 49 -18.09 27.94 -10.36
CA GLY A 49 -17.26 28.68 -11.30
C GLY A 49 -15.77 28.65 -10.94
N LEU A 50 -15.43 28.85 -9.67
CA LEU A 50 -14.06 28.76 -9.15
C LEU A 50 -13.47 27.35 -9.28
N LEU A 51 -14.27 26.32 -8.99
CA LEU A 51 -13.83 24.93 -9.13
C LEU A 51 -13.54 24.58 -10.60
N LEU A 52 -14.39 25.02 -11.53
CA LEU A 52 -14.14 24.85 -12.97
C LEU A 52 -12.87 25.59 -13.43
N LEU A 53 -12.63 26.79 -12.91
CA LEU A 53 -11.40 27.56 -13.22
C LEU A 53 -10.16 26.84 -12.68
N TYR A 54 -10.22 26.31 -11.46
CA TYR A 54 -9.15 25.55 -10.85
C TYR A 54 -8.82 24.29 -11.67
N VAL A 55 -9.84 23.53 -12.09
CA VAL A 55 -9.66 22.35 -12.95
C VAL A 55 -9.09 22.72 -14.32
N ALA A 56 -9.55 23.82 -14.92
CA ALA A 56 -9.00 24.29 -16.20
C ALA A 56 -7.54 24.78 -16.06
N SER A 57 -7.21 25.48 -14.97
CA SER A 57 -5.87 25.97 -14.67
C SER A 57 -4.89 24.81 -14.43
N SER A 58 -5.29 23.83 -13.64
CA SER A 58 -4.47 22.66 -13.34
C SER A 58 -4.26 21.76 -14.57
N LYS A 59 -5.29 21.60 -15.43
CA LYS A 59 -5.14 20.99 -16.76
C LYS A 59 -4.13 21.74 -17.63
N ALA A 60 -4.15 23.07 -17.63
CA ALA A 60 -3.20 23.88 -18.40
C ALA A 60 -1.76 23.80 -17.85
N ARG A 61 -1.58 23.54 -16.56
CA ARG A 61 -0.27 23.33 -15.92
C ARG A 61 0.31 21.94 -16.13
N GLY A 62 -0.46 21.01 -16.70
CA GLY A 62 0.00 19.63 -16.93
C GLY A 62 0.04 18.77 -15.66
N GLU A 63 -0.48 19.24 -14.53
CA GLU A 63 -0.47 18.55 -13.24
C GLU A 63 -1.30 17.24 -13.24
N PHE A 64 -2.05 16.95 -14.31
CA PHE A 64 -2.96 15.80 -14.41
C PHE A 64 -2.64 14.82 -15.55
N GLU A 65 -1.64 15.07 -16.40
CA GLU A 65 -1.39 14.21 -17.58
C GLU A 65 -0.51 12.98 -17.31
N GLU A 66 0.06 12.79 -16.12
CA GLU A 66 1.03 11.69 -15.90
C GLU A 66 0.45 10.39 -15.30
N GLU A 67 -0.78 10.36 -14.77
CA GLU A 67 -1.20 9.21 -13.93
C GLU A 67 -2.12 8.17 -14.61
N TRP A 68 -2.77 8.50 -15.73
CA TRP A 68 -3.93 7.72 -16.20
C TRP A 68 -3.76 6.97 -17.52
N THR A 69 -2.59 7.02 -18.18
CA THR A 69 -2.40 6.32 -19.47
C THR A 69 -1.66 4.98 -19.37
N GLU A 70 -1.24 4.56 -18.18
CA GLU A 70 -0.65 3.23 -17.95
C GLU A 70 -1.53 2.31 -17.11
N PHE A 71 -2.85 2.57 -17.03
CA PHE A 71 -3.79 1.53 -16.63
C PHE A 71 -4.10 0.66 -17.85
N GLN A 72 -3.14 -0.18 -18.25
CA GLN A 72 -3.47 -1.36 -19.04
C GLN A 72 -4.45 -2.19 -18.21
N SER A 73 -5.65 -2.41 -18.73
CA SER A 73 -6.60 -3.35 -18.16
C SER A 73 -5.93 -4.72 -18.13
N SER A 74 -5.55 -5.20 -16.95
CA SER A 74 -5.06 -6.56 -16.82
C SER A 74 -6.23 -7.50 -17.07
N GLU A 75 -6.17 -8.22 -18.20
CA GLU A 75 -6.74 -9.56 -18.22
C GLU A 75 -6.17 -10.29 -17.00
N GLY A 76 -7.03 -10.92 -16.21
CA GLY A 76 -6.71 -11.52 -14.91
C GLY A 76 -5.76 -12.73 -14.95
N GLY A 77 -4.76 -12.73 -15.84
CA GLY A 77 -3.64 -13.66 -15.87
C GLY A 77 -2.52 -13.21 -14.93
N ARG A 78 -2.13 -14.10 -14.01
CA ARG A 78 -0.85 -14.00 -13.31
C ARG A 78 0.26 -14.05 -14.34
N GLY A 79 0.94 -12.92 -14.56
CA GLY A 79 2.08 -12.84 -15.46
C GLY A 79 1.72 -13.17 -16.91
N SER A 80 2.57 -12.76 -17.83
CA SER A 80 2.48 -13.17 -19.23
C SER A 80 2.89 -14.64 -19.41
N ASP A 81 2.45 -15.54 -18.52
CA ASP A 81 2.76 -16.96 -18.64
C ASP A 81 1.90 -17.54 -19.78
N PRO A 82 2.52 -17.99 -20.89
CA PRO A 82 1.79 -18.59 -22.00
C PRO A 82 1.07 -19.89 -21.60
N SER A 83 1.42 -20.49 -20.46
CA SER A 83 0.81 -21.74 -19.99
C SER A 83 -0.51 -21.54 -19.23
N GLY A 84 -0.83 -20.33 -18.80
CA GLY A 84 -2.13 -19.98 -18.21
C GLY A 84 -2.49 -20.73 -16.93
N TRP A 85 -3.72 -20.53 -16.45
CA TRP A 85 -4.24 -21.18 -15.25
C TRP A 85 -4.42 -22.69 -15.51
N THR A 86 -3.54 -23.52 -14.94
CA THR A 86 -3.78 -24.97 -14.87
C THR A 86 -4.88 -25.21 -13.84
N ALA A 87 -6.08 -25.57 -14.29
CA ALA A 87 -7.28 -25.75 -13.46
C ALA A 87 -7.22 -26.99 -12.54
N GLY A 88 -6.15 -27.11 -11.75
CA GLY A 88 -5.91 -28.24 -10.85
C GLY A 88 -5.43 -29.52 -11.55
N GLN A 89 -5.02 -29.45 -12.82
CA GLN A 89 -4.42 -30.60 -13.50
C GLN A 89 -2.94 -30.70 -13.15
N THR A 90 -2.66 -31.27 -11.98
CA THR A 90 -1.30 -31.60 -11.55
C THR A 90 -0.93 -32.96 -12.12
N ASP A 91 -0.51 -33.00 -13.38
CA ASP A 91 0.09 -34.20 -14.00
C ASP A 91 1.57 -34.36 -13.60
N SER A 92 1.92 -33.88 -12.41
CA SER A 92 3.23 -34.10 -11.81
C SER A 92 3.11 -35.28 -10.85
N ASP A 93 3.99 -36.26 -11.03
CA ASP A 93 4.22 -37.38 -10.13
C ASP A 93 4.80 -36.84 -8.79
N LEU A 94 3.98 -36.15 -8.00
CA LEU A 94 4.36 -35.47 -6.75
C LEU A 94 4.83 -36.43 -5.64
N GLY A 95 4.91 -37.73 -5.92
CA GLY A 95 5.36 -38.76 -4.97
C GLY A 95 6.86 -39.07 -5.01
N GLN A 96 7.61 -38.65 -6.04
CA GLN A 96 8.99 -39.11 -6.28
C GLN A 96 10.04 -37.97 -6.22
N GLY A 97 9.63 -36.74 -5.93
CA GLY A 97 10.53 -35.58 -5.91
C GLY A 97 11.39 -35.53 -4.64
N GLN A 98 12.70 -35.50 -4.81
CA GLN A 98 13.63 -35.17 -3.71
C GLN A 98 13.23 -33.83 -3.09
N ARG A 99 13.21 -33.75 -1.75
CA ARG A 99 12.82 -32.55 -1.01
C ARG A 99 13.68 -31.38 -1.49
N ARG A 100 13.08 -30.43 -2.22
CA ARG A 100 13.78 -29.24 -2.71
C ARG A 100 13.74 -28.20 -1.62
N ASP A 101 14.91 -27.73 -1.22
CA ASP A 101 15.00 -26.58 -0.32
C ASP A 101 14.63 -25.32 -1.09
N ALA A 102 13.58 -24.64 -0.61
CA ALA A 102 13.07 -23.44 -1.23
C ALA A 102 14.12 -22.31 -1.23
N MET A 103 14.97 -22.24 -0.20
CA MET A 103 16.06 -21.25 -0.12
C MET A 103 17.14 -21.53 -1.15
N VAL A 104 17.46 -22.79 -1.41
CA VAL A 104 18.47 -23.15 -2.43
C VAL A 104 17.95 -22.81 -3.84
N SER A 105 16.63 -22.92 -4.06
CA SER A 105 16.04 -22.57 -5.35
C SER A 105 15.72 -21.08 -5.53
N SER A 106 15.77 -20.25 -4.47
CA SER A 106 15.31 -18.86 -4.55
C SER A 106 16.19 -17.99 -5.46
N GLU A 107 17.50 -18.25 -5.50
CA GLU A 107 18.44 -17.54 -6.38
C GLU A 107 18.08 -17.68 -7.86
N THR A 108 17.39 -18.76 -8.25
CA THR A 108 16.96 -18.99 -9.64
C THR A 108 15.83 -18.03 -10.05
N TYR A 109 15.13 -17.43 -9.08
CA TYR A 109 14.00 -16.53 -9.29
C TYR A 109 14.36 -15.05 -9.08
N ASP A 110 15.59 -14.75 -8.65
CA ASP A 110 16.04 -13.37 -8.43
C ASP A 110 16.09 -12.59 -9.76
N GLY A 111 15.46 -11.41 -9.77
CA GLY A 111 15.44 -10.52 -10.93
C GLY A 111 14.56 -10.97 -12.11
N LEU A 112 13.84 -12.09 -11.99
CA LEU A 112 12.75 -12.47 -12.91
C LEU A 112 11.46 -11.68 -12.64
N GLU A 113 11.40 -11.01 -11.48
CA GLU A 113 10.30 -10.13 -11.12
C GLU A 113 10.40 -8.81 -11.91
N GLY A 114 9.31 -8.42 -12.57
CA GLY A 114 9.20 -7.12 -13.21
C GLY A 114 9.13 -5.97 -12.19
N PRO A 115 9.10 -4.69 -12.64
CA PRO A 115 8.89 -3.57 -11.74
C PRO A 115 7.56 -3.73 -10.96
N LEU A 116 7.59 -3.39 -9.67
CA LEU A 116 6.41 -3.46 -8.80
C LEU A 116 5.27 -2.63 -9.37
N ARG A 117 4.06 -3.19 -9.38
CA ARG A 117 2.85 -2.48 -9.82
C ARG A 117 2.48 -1.39 -8.80
N PRO A 118 1.70 -0.36 -9.17
CA PRO A 118 1.28 0.69 -8.22
C PRO A 118 0.62 0.15 -6.94
N SER A 119 -0.22 -0.89 -7.05
CA SER A 119 -0.84 -1.54 -5.88
C SER A 119 0.16 -2.29 -5.01
N GLU A 120 1.21 -2.86 -5.61
CA GLU A 120 2.28 -3.58 -4.92
C GLU A 120 3.28 -2.62 -4.28
N LEU A 121 3.52 -1.46 -4.89
CA LEU A 121 4.31 -0.37 -4.31
C LEU A 121 3.67 0.16 -3.02
N LEU A 122 2.35 0.41 -3.04
CA LEU A 122 1.62 0.83 -1.82
C LEU A 122 1.73 -0.21 -0.71
N ARG A 123 1.63 -1.49 -1.07
CA ARG A 123 1.80 -2.58 -0.11
C ARG A 123 3.23 -2.64 0.42
N ALA A 124 4.23 -2.58 -0.46
CA ALA A 124 5.64 -2.60 -0.07
C ALA A 124 6.01 -1.42 0.83
N GLU A 125 5.42 -0.24 0.60
CA GLU A 125 5.59 0.91 1.50
C GLU A 125 4.92 0.67 2.86
N ALA A 126 3.70 0.11 2.88
CA ALA A 126 3.02 -0.24 4.12
C ALA A 126 3.81 -1.28 4.91
N ASP A 127 4.30 -2.32 4.25
CA ASP A 127 5.10 -3.40 4.84
C ASP A 127 6.37 -2.81 5.49
N LYS A 128 7.11 -1.93 4.79
CA LYS A 128 8.27 -1.22 5.37
C LYS A 128 7.92 -0.44 6.64
N ARG A 129 6.81 0.29 6.65
CA ARG A 129 6.38 1.04 7.84
C ARG A 129 5.99 0.10 8.98
N TYR A 130 5.34 -1.03 8.67
CA TYR A 130 5.01 -2.04 9.67
C TYR A 130 6.27 -2.67 10.26
N ASP A 131 7.28 -2.96 9.44
CA ASP A 131 8.54 -3.52 9.87
C ASP A 131 9.27 -2.58 10.84
N GLU A 132 9.34 -1.29 10.54
CA GLU A 132 9.92 -0.28 11.43
C GLU A 132 9.20 -0.23 12.79
N VAL A 133 7.88 -0.21 12.77
CA VAL A 133 7.06 -0.18 14.00
C VAL A 133 7.20 -1.48 14.78
N ALA A 134 7.21 -2.63 14.10
CA ALA A 134 7.39 -3.93 14.73
C ALA A 134 8.78 -4.04 15.37
N ALA A 135 9.83 -3.61 14.68
CA ALA A 135 11.19 -3.59 15.21
C ALA A 135 11.31 -2.69 16.45
N ALA A 136 10.70 -1.50 16.42
CA ALA A 136 10.70 -0.60 17.56
C ALA A 136 9.95 -1.18 18.76
N ARG A 137 8.79 -1.81 18.52
CA ARG A 137 8.01 -2.49 19.58
C ARG A 137 8.77 -3.67 20.16
N TRP A 138 9.44 -4.45 19.31
CA TRP A 138 10.25 -5.58 19.72
C TRP A 138 11.39 -5.11 20.64
N ALA A 139 12.17 -4.11 20.21
CA ALA A 139 13.27 -3.57 21.00
C ALA A 139 12.79 -2.98 22.34
N ALA A 140 11.63 -2.31 22.35
CA ALA A 140 11.02 -1.83 23.58
C ALA A 140 10.56 -2.96 24.51
N SER A 141 10.09 -4.08 23.95
CA SER A 141 9.72 -5.26 24.72
C SER A 141 10.96 -5.90 25.37
N GLU A 142 12.02 -6.11 24.60
CA GLU A 142 13.29 -6.68 25.10
C GLU A 142 13.90 -5.81 26.19
N ALA A 143 13.94 -4.49 26.00
CA ALA A 143 14.48 -3.57 27.00
C ALA A 143 13.67 -3.53 28.31
N ASN A 144 12.39 -3.91 28.28
CA ASN A 144 11.53 -3.95 29.46
C ASN A 144 11.43 -5.34 30.10
N ASP A 145 12.01 -6.36 29.48
CA ASP A 145 11.97 -7.74 29.97
C ASP A 145 12.84 -7.89 31.25
N PRO A 146 12.25 -8.25 32.40
CA PRO A 146 13.02 -8.47 33.63
C PRO A 146 13.96 -9.67 33.53
N ASP A 147 13.60 -10.71 32.78
CA ASP A 147 14.36 -11.95 32.71
C ASP A 147 15.68 -11.71 31.96
N LEU A 148 15.63 -10.90 30.90
CA LEU A 148 16.84 -10.48 30.17
C LEU A 148 17.79 -9.67 31.07
N LYS A 149 17.25 -8.76 31.90
CA LYS A 149 18.05 -7.96 32.84
C LYS A 149 18.68 -8.80 33.94
N GLU A 150 17.95 -9.77 34.47
CA GLU A 150 18.47 -10.69 35.49
C GLU A 150 19.54 -11.62 34.91
N ALA A 151 19.36 -12.10 33.68
CA ALA A 151 20.35 -12.88 32.95
C ALA A 151 21.57 -12.06 32.50
N GLY A 152 21.51 -10.72 32.59
CA GLY A 152 22.58 -9.81 32.18
C GLY A 152 22.70 -9.60 30.67
N PHE A 153 21.64 -9.88 29.91
CA PHE A 153 21.59 -9.71 28.46
C PHE A 153 20.69 -8.54 28.07
N GLU A 154 21.07 -7.81 27.02
CA GLU A 154 20.28 -6.70 26.49
C GLU A 154 19.29 -7.15 25.39
N ARG A 155 19.56 -8.28 24.75
CA ARG A 155 18.78 -8.82 23.62
C ARG A 155 18.49 -10.29 23.81
N LEU A 156 17.30 -10.71 23.39
CA LEU A 156 16.89 -12.12 23.48
C LEU A 156 17.73 -13.01 22.55
N GLY A 157 18.14 -12.48 21.40
CA GLY A 157 19.04 -13.18 20.47
C GLY A 157 20.39 -13.55 21.11
N ASP A 158 20.94 -12.69 21.97
CA ASP A 158 22.21 -12.95 22.65
C ASP A 158 22.06 -14.00 23.74
N LEU A 159 20.94 -13.99 24.46
CA LEU A 159 20.59 -15.04 25.42
C LEU A 159 20.42 -16.39 24.72
N VAL A 160 19.71 -16.44 23.59
CA VAL A 160 19.52 -17.66 22.79
C VAL A 160 20.86 -18.15 22.23
N ALA A 161 21.71 -17.25 21.74
CA ALA A 161 23.03 -17.61 21.24
C ALA A 161 23.91 -18.17 22.37
N ALA A 162 23.93 -17.52 23.54
CA ALA A 162 24.64 -17.99 24.72
C ALA A 162 24.13 -19.37 25.15
N ASN A 163 22.81 -19.55 25.28
CA ASN A 163 22.22 -20.85 25.62
C ASN A 163 22.45 -21.92 24.54
N SER A 164 22.56 -21.56 23.26
CA SER A 164 22.90 -22.52 22.21
C SER A 164 24.37 -22.99 22.29
N LEU A 165 25.24 -22.16 22.88
CA LEU A 165 26.66 -22.47 23.07
C LEU A 165 26.93 -23.24 24.37
N THR A 166 26.16 -22.99 25.44
CA THR A 166 26.35 -23.62 26.76
C THR A 166 25.30 -24.67 27.12
N GLY A 167 24.16 -24.69 26.44
CA GLY A 167 23.05 -25.61 26.69
C GLY A 167 23.20 -26.94 25.94
N PRO A 168 22.40 -27.95 26.32
CA PRO A 168 22.41 -29.23 25.64
C PRO A 168 21.87 -29.04 24.21
N GLY A 169 22.43 -29.79 23.24
CA GLY A 169 22.14 -29.59 21.82
C GLY A 169 20.65 -29.68 21.48
N PRO A 170 20.22 -29.24 20.28
CA PRO A 170 18.81 -29.08 19.93
C PRO A 170 17.95 -30.34 20.12
N GLU A 171 18.53 -31.54 20.01
CA GLU A 171 17.84 -32.81 20.29
C GLU A 171 17.51 -33.02 21.77
N ASP A 172 18.36 -32.55 22.68
CA ASP A 172 18.15 -32.67 24.12
C ASP A 172 17.17 -31.60 24.64
N THR A 173 17.16 -30.40 24.04
CA THR A 173 16.12 -29.39 24.31
C THR A 173 14.74 -29.88 23.88
N PHE A 174 14.65 -30.49 22.69
CA PHE A 174 13.40 -31.10 22.20
C PHE A 174 12.93 -32.24 23.10
N ARG A 175 13.84 -33.10 23.57
CA ARG A 175 13.48 -34.14 24.54
C ARG A 175 12.88 -33.55 25.81
N HIS A 176 13.49 -32.50 26.37
CA HIS A 176 13.00 -31.87 27.60
C HIS A 176 11.60 -31.27 27.45
N LEU A 177 11.31 -30.62 26.31
CA LEU A 177 9.99 -30.04 26.04
C LEU A 177 8.93 -31.09 25.65
N SER A 178 9.36 -32.21 25.09
CA SER A 178 8.46 -33.33 24.74
C SER A 178 8.08 -34.22 25.93
N GLN A 179 8.82 -34.11 27.03
CA GLN A 179 8.48 -34.78 28.27
C GLN A 179 7.39 -33.97 28.96
N VAL A 180 6.26 -34.62 29.25
CA VAL A 180 5.16 -34.05 30.03
C VAL A 180 5.72 -33.69 31.40
N SER A 181 5.80 -32.40 31.71
CA SER A 181 6.20 -31.91 33.02
C SER A 181 5.22 -32.45 34.07
N GLU A 182 5.68 -33.36 34.92
CA GLU A 182 4.91 -33.79 36.09
C GLU A 182 4.76 -32.59 37.04
N PRO A 183 3.56 -32.35 37.59
CA PRO A 183 3.33 -31.22 38.46
C PRO A 183 4.19 -31.35 39.72
N GLU A 184 4.97 -30.31 40.05
CA GLU A 184 5.69 -30.25 41.32
C GLU A 184 4.68 -30.30 42.48
N GLU A 185 4.80 -31.33 43.32
CA GLU A 185 4.01 -31.45 44.55
C GLU A 185 4.40 -30.33 45.54
N PRO A 186 3.41 -29.82 46.32
CA PRO A 186 3.52 -28.58 47.11
C PRO A 186 4.43 -28.66 48.34
#